data_AF-A0A3D8RJG7-F1
#
_entry.id   AF-A0A3D8RJG7-F1
#
_cell.length_a   1.000
_cell.length_b   1.000
_cell.length_c   1.000
_cell.angle_alpha   90.00
_cell.angle_beta   90.00
_cell.angle_gamma   90.00
#
_symmetry.space_group_name_H-M   'P 1'
#
loop_
_entity.id
_entity.type
_entity.pdbx_description
1 polymer ?
#
loop_
_entity_poly.entity_id
_entity_poly.type
_entity_poly.pdbx_seq_one_letter_code
_entity_poly.pdbx_strand_id
1 'polypeptide(L)'
;MDTELSLSRCSLEQRHQFRAASVNLAGGRKFSRFFSLVPKHHLSASERLETMLPTPSTSHVDYERIYEPAEDSFLLLDTISSESEKAFLQERFKLQVSGNVSSSPLVVEVGTGSGVVLSFVHAHAELIFGRSDILTAGVDVNRHACKATAVTVSIAEKEQQEQVKSHGFYIGNILGDLSTPIRPGSVDVLIFNPPYVPTPDLPALPGADDVEQTSYEVDSHLLALSYAGGADGMETTDRLLDELPNILSKDRGCAYILLCAQNKPEEVKDRVMSLDMNFSVETVGTSGKKAGWEKLQIIRIWR
;
A
#
# COMPACT_ATOMS: atom_id res chain seq x y z
N MET A 1 24.04 21.09 41.87
CA MET A 1 23.40 19.82 42.27
C MET A 1 21.95 20.15 42.57
N ASP A 2 21.05 19.36 42.00
CA ASP A 2 19.60 19.35 42.21
C ASP A 2 18.74 20.21 41.26
N THR A 3 18.48 19.63 40.09
CA THR A 3 17.21 19.76 39.35
C THR A 3 16.91 18.44 38.66
N GLU A 4 16.42 17.47 39.41
CA GLU A 4 15.73 16.28 38.90
C GLU A 4 14.63 15.93 39.90
N LEU A 5 13.37 16.02 39.45
CA LEU A 5 12.16 15.32 39.94
C LEU A 5 10.91 16.16 39.64
N SER A 6 10.47 16.17 38.38
CA SER A 6 9.07 16.53 38.06
C SER A 6 8.45 15.79 36.87
N LEU A 7 9.08 14.74 36.32
CA LEU A 7 8.56 14.02 35.15
C LEU A 7 8.06 12.59 35.44
N SER A 8 7.34 12.39 36.55
CA SER A 8 6.81 11.05 36.90
C SER A 8 5.35 11.02 37.34
N ARG A 9 4.52 12.00 36.93
CA ARG A 9 3.08 12.01 37.28
C ARG A 9 2.09 12.23 36.13
N CYS A 10 2.52 12.27 34.88
CA CYS A 10 1.60 12.46 33.75
C CYS A 10 1.10 11.16 33.07
N SER A 11 1.53 9.97 33.51
CA SER A 11 1.27 8.71 32.77
C SER A 11 0.23 7.76 33.38
N LEU A 12 -0.50 8.17 34.43
CA LEU A 12 -1.43 7.28 35.14
C LEU A 12 -2.90 7.73 35.15
N GLU A 13 -3.21 8.98 34.82
CA GLU A 13 -4.61 9.46 34.77
C GLU A 13 -5.31 9.25 33.41
N GLN A 14 -4.60 8.87 32.35
CA GLN A 14 -5.20 8.57 31.04
C GLN A 14 -5.62 7.10 30.86
N ARG A 15 -5.40 6.22 31.85
CA ARG A 15 -5.71 4.78 31.75
C ARG A 15 -6.97 4.32 32.50
N HIS A 16 -7.76 5.23 33.08
CA HIS A 16 -8.96 4.86 33.86
C HIS A 16 -10.30 5.46 33.41
N GLN A 17 -10.39 6.06 32.22
CA GLN A 17 -11.68 6.40 31.60
C GLN A 17 -12.24 5.31 30.66
N PHE A 18 -11.74 4.08 30.77
CA PHE A 18 -12.38 2.88 30.23
C PHE A 18 -13.13 2.13 31.34
N ARG A 19 -14.38 2.51 31.61
CA ARG A 19 -15.47 1.62 32.05
C ARG A 19 -16.71 2.43 32.46
N ALA A 20 -17.78 2.24 31.70
CA ALA A 20 -19.18 2.17 32.11
C ALA A 20 -20.09 2.98 31.19
N ALA A 21 -20.84 2.27 30.32
CA ALA A 21 -22.28 2.48 30.11
C ALA A 21 -22.77 1.52 29.02
N SER A 22 -23.20 0.32 29.42
CA SER A 22 -24.11 -0.52 28.63
C SER A 22 -25.51 -0.31 29.17
N VAL A 23 -26.44 0.12 28.30
CA VAL A 23 -27.88 0.19 28.61
C VAL A 23 -28.59 -0.87 27.79
N ASN A 24 -29.39 -1.71 28.47
CA ASN A 24 -30.17 -2.80 27.91
C ASN A 24 -31.53 -2.33 27.36
N LEU A 25 -31.81 -2.79 26.14
CA LEU A 25 -33.06 -3.23 25.48
C LEU A 25 -34.44 -2.90 26.10
N ALA A 26 -35.34 -2.36 25.24
CA ALA A 26 -36.71 -2.84 25.07
C ALA A 26 -37.35 -2.32 23.75
N GLY A 27 -38.07 -3.17 23.01
CA GLY A 27 -39.05 -2.73 22.02
C GLY A 27 -39.03 -3.48 20.67
N GLY A 28 -39.95 -4.44 20.49
CA GLY A 28 -40.01 -5.30 19.31
C GLY A 28 -40.83 -4.76 18.13
N ARG A 29 -40.76 -5.49 17.01
CA ARG A 29 -41.91 -5.98 16.21
C ARG A 29 -41.40 -6.83 15.04
N LYS A 30 -42.06 -7.97 14.85
CA LYS A 30 -41.84 -8.96 13.77
C LYS A 30 -42.20 -8.35 12.41
N PHE A 31 -41.34 -8.53 11.42
CA PHE A 31 -41.71 -8.55 10.01
C PHE A 31 -41.05 -9.75 9.34
N SER A 32 -41.88 -10.69 8.87
CA SER A 32 -41.45 -11.83 8.07
C SER A 32 -41.21 -11.37 6.63
N ARG A 33 -39.97 -11.46 6.15
CA ARG A 33 -39.66 -11.49 4.71
C ARG A 33 -38.81 -12.72 4.44
N PHE A 34 -39.32 -13.56 3.54
CA PHE A 34 -38.58 -14.67 2.94
C PHE A 34 -37.33 -14.11 2.25
N PHE A 35 -36.15 -14.44 2.77
CA PHE A 35 -34.90 -14.37 2.04
C PHE A 35 -34.36 -15.78 1.89
N SER A 36 -34.13 -16.16 0.64
CA SER A 36 -33.38 -17.35 0.23
C SER A 36 -32.07 -17.42 1.01
N LEU A 37 -31.92 -18.45 1.85
CA LEU A 37 -30.67 -18.77 2.53
C LEU A 37 -29.63 -19.23 1.51
N VAL A 38 -28.73 -18.32 1.11
CA VAL A 38 -27.42 -18.72 0.61
C VAL A 38 -26.61 -19.17 1.84
N PRO A 39 -26.01 -20.37 1.86
CA PRO A 39 -25.24 -20.81 3.01
C PRO A 39 -24.03 -19.89 3.18
N LYS A 40 -23.97 -19.16 4.31
CA LYS A 40 -22.74 -18.54 4.76
C LYS A 40 -21.84 -19.66 5.28
N HIS A 41 -20.93 -20.15 4.44
CA HIS A 41 -19.83 -20.98 4.91
C HIS A 41 -18.95 -20.10 5.81
N HIS A 42 -19.06 -20.28 7.12
CA HIS A 42 -18.10 -19.73 8.08
C HIS A 42 -16.89 -20.66 8.09
N LEU A 43 -15.81 -20.24 7.44
CA LEU A 43 -14.51 -20.89 7.53
C LEU A 43 -14.02 -20.90 8.99
N SER A 44 -13.47 -22.03 9.41
CA SER A 44 -12.85 -22.21 10.72
C SER A 44 -11.65 -21.27 10.90
N ALA A 45 -11.19 -21.07 12.14
CA ALA A 45 -9.98 -20.29 12.41
C ALA A 45 -8.71 -20.94 11.81
N SER A 46 -8.73 -22.27 11.64
CA SER A 46 -7.66 -23.04 10.97
C SER A 46 -7.66 -22.81 9.46
N GLU A 47 -8.82 -22.81 8.81
CA GLU A 47 -8.95 -22.49 7.38
C GLU A 47 -8.64 -21.01 7.11
N ARG A 48 -8.91 -20.11 8.06
CA ARG A 48 -8.47 -18.69 7.98
C ARG A 48 -6.96 -18.51 8.11
N LEU A 49 -6.26 -19.40 8.79
CA LEU A 49 -4.81 -19.40 8.88
C LEU A 49 -4.14 -19.94 7.60
N GLU A 50 -4.83 -20.80 6.84
CA GLU A 50 -4.34 -21.31 5.54
C GLU A 50 -4.52 -20.31 4.37
N THR A 51 -5.28 -19.21 4.56
CA THR A 51 -5.61 -18.25 3.50
C THR A 51 -4.73 -16.99 3.45
N MET A 52 -3.88 -16.75 4.46
CA MET A 52 -3.05 -15.55 4.51
C MET A 52 -1.68 -15.82 3.91
N LEU A 53 -1.33 -15.05 2.87
CA LEU A 53 -0.01 -15.12 2.24
C LEU A 53 1.05 -14.58 3.21
N PRO A 54 2.24 -15.21 3.33
CA PRO A 54 3.24 -14.76 4.27
C PRO A 54 3.84 -13.42 3.87
N THR A 55 4.01 -12.53 4.83
CA THR A 55 4.65 -11.22 4.65
C THR A 55 6.17 -11.38 4.57
N PRO A 56 6.85 -10.78 3.57
CA PRO A 56 8.31 -10.78 3.48
C PRO A 56 8.98 -10.19 4.73
N SER A 57 10.12 -10.76 5.12
CA SER A 57 10.92 -10.22 6.22
C SER A 57 11.59 -8.90 5.82
N THR A 58 11.43 -7.89 6.67
CA THR A 58 12.14 -6.59 6.60
C THR A 58 13.14 -6.42 7.74
N SER A 59 13.59 -7.51 8.38
CA SER A 59 14.46 -7.45 9.57
C SER A 59 15.83 -6.80 9.32
N HIS A 60 16.26 -6.67 8.06
CA HIS A 60 17.50 -5.98 7.66
C HIS A 60 17.35 -4.47 7.51
N VAL A 61 16.13 -3.94 7.58
CA VAL A 61 15.84 -2.54 7.27
C VAL A 61 16.27 -1.64 8.43
N ASP A 62 16.98 -0.55 8.09
CA ASP A 62 17.38 0.50 9.01
C ASP A 62 16.23 1.52 9.15
N TYR A 63 15.41 1.34 10.19
CA TYR A 63 14.21 2.15 10.41
C TYR A 63 14.50 3.57 10.92
N GLU A 64 15.76 3.94 11.16
CA GLU A 64 16.13 5.34 11.42
C GLU A 64 15.96 6.21 10.16
N ARG A 65 16.04 5.60 8.98
CA ARG A 65 16.02 6.29 7.67
C ARG A 65 14.90 5.83 6.75
N ILE A 66 14.21 4.75 7.10
CA ILE A 66 13.23 4.08 6.24
C ILE A 66 11.97 3.81 7.07
N TYR A 67 10.81 4.01 6.45
CA TYR A 67 9.54 3.73 7.10
C TYR A 67 9.40 2.25 7.48
N GLU A 68 9.11 1.98 8.76
CA GLU A 68 8.77 0.65 9.25
C GLU A 68 7.37 0.25 8.78
N PRO A 69 7.17 -0.96 8.21
CA PRO A 69 5.84 -1.44 7.85
C PRO A 69 4.82 -1.30 8.98
N ALA A 70 3.71 -0.62 8.72
CA ALA A 70 2.65 -0.37 9.69
C ALA A 70 1.27 -0.77 9.14
N GLU A 71 0.20 -0.34 9.83
CA GLU A 71 -1.19 -0.71 9.50
C GLU A 71 -1.57 -0.39 8.04
N ASP A 72 -1.01 0.67 7.47
CA ASP A 72 -1.19 1.09 6.08
C ASP A 72 -0.56 0.10 5.08
N SER A 73 0.66 -0.34 5.36
CA SER A 73 1.40 -1.32 4.58
C SER A 73 0.66 -2.66 4.60
N PHE A 74 0.23 -3.12 5.78
CA PHE A 74 -0.51 -4.38 5.91
C PHE A 74 -1.90 -4.30 5.26
N LEU A 75 -2.56 -3.14 5.31
CA LEU A 75 -3.82 -2.95 4.60
C LEU A 75 -3.65 -3.12 3.08
N LEU A 76 -2.53 -2.67 2.50
CA LEU A 76 -2.20 -2.91 1.09
C LEU A 76 -2.01 -4.41 0.80
N LEU A 77 -1.27 -5.12 1.65
CA LEU A 77 -1.06 -6.58 1.48
C LEU A 77 -2.40 -7.34 1.54
N ASP A 78 -3.22 -7.05 2.55
CA ASP A 78 -4.53 -7.67 2.76
C ASP A 78 -5.47 -7.37 1.58
N THR A 79 -5.43 -6.15 1.06
CA THR A 79 -6.30 -5.73 -0.05
C THR A 79 -5.90 -6.42 -1.35
N ILE A 80 -4.62 -6.38 -1.72
CA ILE A 80 -4.13 -6.98 -2.97
C ILE A 80 -4.28 -8.51 -2.95
N SER A 81 -4.14 -9.14 -1.79
CA SER A 81 -4.30 -10.59 -1.63
C SER A 81 -5.74 -11.05 -1.38
N SER A 82 -6.69 -10.12 -1.29
CA SER A 82 -8.11 -10.45 -1.11
C SER A 82 -8.67 -11.24 -2.30
N GLU A 83 -9.64 -12.12 -2.07
CA GLU A 83 -10.24 -12.93 -3.14
C GLU A 83 -10.84 -12.08 -4.27
N SER A 84 -11.43 -10.92 -3.95
CA SER A 84 -11.98 -10.01 -4.94
C SER A 84 -10.89 -9.39 -5.83
N GLU A 85 -9.77 -8.99 -5.25
CA GLU A 85 -8.68 -8.38 -6.01
C GLU A 85 -7.88 -9.42 -6.80
N LYS A 86 -7.65 -10.62 -6.24
CA LYS A 86 -7.11 -11.75 -7.00
C LYS A 86 -7.97 -12.06 -8.23
N ALA A 87 -9.30 -12.13 -8.06
CA ALA A 87 -10.21 -12.38 -9.18
C ALA A 87 -10.12 -11.27 -10.25
N PHE A 88 -10.08 -9.99 -9.85
CA PHE A 88 -9.93 -8.88 -10.77
C PHE A 88 -8.61 -8.93 -11.54
N LEU A 89 -7.49 -9.10 -10.83
CA LEU A 89 -6.15 -9.09 -11.41
C LEU A 89 -5.94 -10.31 -12.33
N GLN A 90 -6.41 -11.49 -11.92
CA GLN A 90 -6.34 -12.70 -12.74
C GLN A 90 -7.15 -12.59 -14.03
N GLU A 91 -8.37 -12.04 -13.99
CA GLU A 91 -9.17 -11.84 -15.21
C GLU A 91 -8.53 -10.77 -16.11
N ARG A 92 -8.04 -9.67 -15.52
CA ARG A 92 -7.43 -8.56 -16.25
C ARG A 92 -6.13 -8.95 -16.95
N PHE A 93 -5.30 -9.79 -16.33
CA PHE A 93 -4.01 -10.20 -16.87
C PHE A 93 -4.00 -11.61 -17.46
N LYS A 94 -5.16 -12.24 -17.63
CA LYS A 94 -5.33 -13.60 -18.13
C LYS A 94 -4.54 -13.87 -19.41
N LEU A 95 -3.79 -14.96 -19.41
CA LEU A 95 -3.07 -15.43 -20.58
C LEU A 95 -4.07 -15.80 -21.70
N GLN A 96 -3.99 -15.10 -22.82
CA GLN A 96 -4.77 -15.43 -24.02
C GLN A 96 -4.09 -16.62 -24.73
N VAL A 97 -4.82 -17.72 -24.86
CA VAL A 97 -4.34 -18.96 -25.50
C VAL A 97 -4.29 -18.85 -27.04
N SER A 98 -4.88 -17.80 -27.61
CA SER A 98 -5.03 -17.62 -29.05
C SER A 98 -3.90 -16.79 -29.66
N GLY A 99 -2.77 -17.42 -29.99
CA GLY A 99 -1.81 -17.00 -31.02
C GLY A 99 -0.98 -15.70 -30.82
N ASN A 100 -1.45 -14.76 -30.01
CA ASN A 100 -0.72 -13.54 -29.65
C ASN A 100 -0.11 -13.74 -28.26
N VAL A 101 1.23 -13.64 -28.17
CA VAL A 101 1.96 -13.67 -26.90
C VAL A 101 1.43 -12.55 -26.00
N SER A 102 0.80 -12.90 -24.88
CA SER A 102 0.38 -11.92 -23.87
C SER A 102 1.64 -11.40 -23.17
N SER A 103 1.92 -10.10 -23.28
CA SER A 103 3.08 -9.48 -22.64
C SER A 103 3.02 -9.65 -21.12
N SER A 104 4.18 -9.93 -20.51
CA SER A 104 4.39 -9.94 -19.07
C SER A 104 3.96 -8.59 -18.45
N PRO A 105 3.03 -8.59 -17.48
CA PRO A 105 2.60 -7.38 -16.79
C PRO A 105 3.73 -6.72 -16.00
N LEU A 106 3.83 -5.39 -16.07
CA LEU A 106 4.74 -4.60 -15.25
C LEU A 106 4.01 -4.01 -14.04
N VAL A 107 4.41 -4.45 -12.85
CA VAL A 107 4.04 -3.86 -11.57
C VAL A 107 5.12 -2.87 -11.13
N VAL A 108 4.71 -1.64 -10.80
CA VAL A 108 5.59 -0.62 -10.23
C VAL A 108 5.04 -0.16 -8.89
N GLU A 109 5.85 -0.26 -7.84
CA GLU A 109 5.58 0.45 -6.58
C GLU A 109 6.33 1.79 -6.58
N VAL A 110 5.62 2.88 -6.29
CA VAL A 110 6.21 4.20 -6.03
C VAL A 110 6.32 4.40 -4.52
N GLY A 111 7.44 4.93 -4.04
CA GLY A 111 7.72 5.07 -2.61
C GLY A 111 7.87 3.72 -1.92
N THR A 112 8.79 2.86 -2.40
CA THR A 112 8.89 1.47 -1.93
C THR A 112 9.26 1.33 -0.46
N GLY A 113 9.93 2.30 0.14
CA GLY A 113 10.32 2.28 1.55
C GLY A 113 11.12 1.01 1.92
N SER A 114 10.59 0.22 2.86
CA SER A 114 11.16 -1.07 3.25
C SER A 114 11.10 -2.14 2.15
N GLY A 115 10.27 -1.93 1.13
CA GLY A 115 10.01 -2.85 0.03
C GLY A 115 9.03 -3.96 0.34
N VAL A 116 8.35 -3.92 1.50
CA VAL A 116 7.45 -4.99 1.95
C VAL A 116 6.31 -5.24 0.97
N VAL A 117 5.74 -4.19 0.37
CA VAL A 117 4.59 -4.31 -0.54
C VAL A 117 5.03 -4.86 -1.89
N LEU A 118 6.03 -4.25 -2.57
CA LEU A 118 6.57 -4.80 -3.82
C LEU A 118 7.06 -6.24 -3.65
N SER A 119 7.76 -6.54 -2.55
CA SER A 119 8.29 -7.89 -2.29
C SER A 119 7.18 -8.90 -2.06
N PHE A 120 6.06 -8.50 -1.42
CA PHE A 120 4.91 -9.38 -1.23
C PHE A 120 4.24 -9.69 -2.57
N VAL A 121 4.00 -8.66 -3.39
CA VAL A 121 3.41 -8.82 -4.72
C VAL A 121 4.31 -9.66 -5.62
N HIS A 122 5.62 -9.45 -5.56
CA HIS A 122 6.63 -10.22 -6.26
C HIS A 122 6.63 -11.69 -5.83
N ALA A 123 6.71 -11.96 -4.53
CA ALA A 123 6.81 -13.32 -3.99
C ALA A 123 5.57 -14.16 -4.26
N HIS A 124 4.39 -13.52 -4.30
CA HIS A 124 3.10 -14.20 -4.47
C HIS A 124 2.46 -13.95 -5.83
N ALA A 125 3.26 -13.60 -6.84
CA ALA A 125 2.80 -13.21 -8.17
C ALA A 125 1.81 -14.23 -8.77
N GLU A 126 2.11 -15.53 -8.69
CA GLU A 126 1.25 -16.58 -9.24
C GLU A 126 -0.12 -16.63 -8.54
N LEU A 127 -0.18 -16.43 -7.23
CA LEU A 127 -1.44 -16.45 -6.48
C LEU A 127 -2.25 -15.16 -6.70
N ILE A 128 -1.57 -14.01 -6.80
CA ILE A 128 -2.22 -12.71 -6.97
C ILE A 128 -2.73 -12.52 -8.41
N PHE A 129 -1.91 -12.86 -9.41
CA PHE A 129 -2.19 -12.58 -10.82
C PHE A 129 -2.56 -13.82 -11.65
N GLY A 130 -2.42 -15.03 -11.10
CA GLY A 130 -2.54 -16.26 -11.88
C GLY A 130 -1.39 -16.44 -12.88
N ARG A 131 -0.30 -15.69 -12.67
CA ARG A 131 0.87 -15.59 -13.57
C ARG A 131 2.14 -15.45 -12.75
N SER A 132 3.17 -16.20 -13.12
CA SER A 132 4.51 -16.08 -12.53
C SER A 132 5.44 -15.16 -13.35
N ASP A 133 5.07 -14.80 -14.58
CA ASP A 133 5.84 -13.91 -15.44
C ASP A 133 5.56 -12.42 -15.18
N ILE A 134 5.29 -12.06 -13.93
CA ILE A 134 5.04 -10.67 -13.53
C ILE A 134 6.39 -9.96 -13.36
N LEU A 135 6.59 -8.85 -14.06
CA LEU A 135 7.75 -7.98 -13.86
C LEU A 135 7.47 -7.04 -12.69
N THR A 136 8.41 -6.91 -11.75
CA THR A 136 8.27 -6.00 -10.60
C THR A 136 9.41 -4.99 -10.54
N ALA A 137 9.07 -3.71 -10.35
CA ALA A 137 10.03 -2.61 -10.20
C ALA A 137 9.60 -1.65 -9.10
N GLY A 138 10.58 -0.94 -8.54
CA GLY A 138 10.33 0.11 -7.55
C GLY A 138 10.86 1.47 -7.98
N VAL A 139 10.24 2.53 -7.48
CA VAL A 139 10.80 3.89 -7.51
C VAL A 139 10.75 4.46 -6.11
N ASP A 140 11.86 5.04 -5.64
CA ASP A 140 11.89 5.77 -4.38
C ASP A 140 12.86 6.95 -4.48
N VAL A 141 12.58 8.04 -3.77
CA VAL A 141 13.45 9.21 -3.66
C VAL A 141 14.58 8.97 -2.66
N ASN A 142 14.41 8.01 -1.76
CA ASN A 142 15.38 7.63 -0.75
C ASN A 142 16.24 6.46 -1.24
N ARG A 143 17.54 6.71 -1.44
CA ARG A 143 18.51 5.67 -1.86
C ARG A 143 18.59 4.49 -0.88
N HIS A 144 18.39 4.73 0.42
CA HIS A 144 18.37 3.67 1.42
C HIS A 144 17.15 2.76 1.24
N ALA A 145 15.98 3.33 0.92
CA ALA A 145 14.78 2.57 0.59
C ALA A 145 14.95 1.69 -0.66
N CYS A 146 15.52 2.25 -1.75
CA CYS A 146 15.85 1.48 -2.95
C CYS A 146 16.78 0.29 -2.65
N LYS A 147 17.78 0.46 -1.78
CA LYS A 147 18.68 -0.63 -1.37
C LYS A 147 17.97 -1.66 -0.49
N ALA A 148 17.22 -1.19 0.50
CA ALA A 148 16.48 -2.04 1.42
C ALA A 148 15.48 -2.92 0.67
N THR A 149 14.73 -2.32 -0.25
CA THR A 149 13.75 -3.02 -1.10
C THR A 149 14.40 -4.13 -1.92
N ALA A 150 15.58 -3.89 -2.52
CA ALA A 150 16.28 -4.93 -3.27
C ALA A 150 16.69 -6.12 -2.39
N VAL A 151 17.06 -5.87 -1.13
CA VAL A 151 17.37 -6.93 -0.16
C VAL A 151 16.08 -7.65 0.27
N THR A 152 14.99 -6.93 0.53
CA THR A 152 13.67 -7.50 0.89
C THR A 152 13.17 -8.45 -0.20
N VAL A 153 13.25 -8.04 -1.47
CA VAL A 153 12.89 -8.90 -2.61
C VAL A 153 13.77 -10.14 -2.65
N SER A 154 15.10 -9.99 -2.50
CA SER A 154 16.03 -11.14 -2.52
C SER A 154 15.77 -12.14 -1.39
N ILE A 155 15.36 -11.67 -0.21
CA ILE A 155 14.95 -12.54 0.90
C ILE A 155 13.68 -13.31 0.51
N ALA A 156 12.66 -12.60 0.01
CA ALA A 156 11.40 -13.22 -0.39
C ALA A 156 11.57 -14.24 -1.53
N GLU A 157 12.43 -13.97 -2.52
CA GLU A 157 12.80 -14.90 -3.59
C GLU A 157 13.38 -16.20 -3.02
N LYS A 158 14.34 -16.10 -2.09
CA LYS A 158 14.94 -17.27 -1.45
C LYS A 158 13.91 -18.09 -0.69
N GLU A 159 13.03 -17.44 0.07
CA GLU A 159 11.95 -18.12 0.81
C GLU A 159 10.98 -18.86 -0.11
N GLN A 160 10.65 -18.30 -1.29
CA GLN A 160 9.82 -18.97 -2.29
C GLN A 160 10.56 -20.16 -2.93
N GLN A 161 11.84 -19.99 -3.26
CA GLN A 161 12.68 -21.03 -3.84
C GLN A 161 12.87 -22.23 -2.89
N GLU A 162 13.09 -21.98 -1.59
CA GLU A 162 13.16 -23.03 -0.56
C GLU A 162 11.86 -23.83 -0.46
N GLN A 163 10.72 -23.19 -0.75
CA GLN A 163 9.40 -23.82 -0.78
C GLN A 163 9.02 -24.38 -2.16
N VAL A 164 9.91 -24.30 -3.15
CA VAL A 164 9.67 -24.74 -4.55
C VAL A 164 8.45 -24.04 -5.16
N LYS A 165 8.27 -22.76 -4.84
CA LYS A 165 7.20 -21.90 -5.37
C LYS A 165 7.76 -20.93 -6.42
N SER A 166 6.91 -20.54 -7.35
CA SER A 166 7.25 -19.48 -8.30
C SER A 166 7.16 -18.11 -7.64
N HIS A 167 7.84 -17.13 -8.25
CA HIS A 167 7.78 -15.72 -7.89
C HIS A 167 7.90 -14.89 -9.17
N GLY A 168 7.69 -13.58 -9.08
CA GLY A 168 7.85 -12.67 -10.21
C GLY A 168 9.31 -12.51 -10.66
N PHE A 169 9.52 -11.60 -11.60
CA PHE A 169 10.83 -11.20 -12.12
C PHE A 169 11.12 -9.77 -11.71
N TYR A 170 11.99 -9.62 -10.72
CA TYR A 170 12.38 -8.31 -10.20
C TYR A 170 13.40 -7.64 -11.14
N ILE A 171 13.03 -6.48 -11.68
CA ILE A 171 13.87 -5.75 -12.64
C ILE A 171 14.67 -4.62 -12.01
N GLY A 172 14.48 -4.35 -10.71
CA GLY A 172 15.25 -3.39 -9.93
C GLY A 172 14.46 -2.22 -9.38
N ASN A 173 15.16 -1.35 -8.66
CA ASN A 173 14.65 -0.09 -8.14
C ASN A 173 15.36 1.09 -8.81
N ILE A 174 14.62 2.17 -9.00
CA ILE A 174 15.12 3.41 -9.58
C ILE A 174 15.07 4.49 -8.51
N LEU A 175 16.20 5.17 -8.29
CA LEU A 175 16.22 6.40 -7.51
C LEU A 175 15.56 7.50 -8.34
N GLY A 176 14.38 7.97 -7.93
CA GLY A 176 13.62 8.93 -8.72
C GLY A 176 12.38 9.45 -8.00
N ASP A 177 11.83 10.53 -8.55
CA ASP A 177 10.63 11.18 -8.03
C ASP A 177 9.38 10.65 -8.73
N LEU A 178 8.47 10.05 -7.96
CA LEU A 178 7.23 9.45 -8.45
C LEU A 178 7.45 8.53 -9.67
N SER A 179 6.78 8.83 -10.79
CA SER A 179 6.88 8.07 -12.03
C SER A 179 7.83 8.69 -13.06
N THR A 180 8.57 9.73 -12.71
CA THR A 180 9.45 10.44 -13.65
C THR A 180 10.46 9.55 -14.39
N PRO A 181 11.05 8.48 -13.80
CA PRO A 181 11.96 7.62 -14.55
C PRO A 181 11.24 6.53 -15.35
N ILE A 182 9.92 6.41 -15.22
CA ILE A 182 9.15 5.33 -15.83
C ILE A 182 8.69 5.74 -17.23
N ARG A 183 8.78 4.79 -18.17
CA ARG A 183 8.29 5.01 -19.52
C ARG A 183 6.77 5.27 -19.50
N PRO A 184 6.28 6.32 -20.17
CA PRO A 184 4.85 6.58 -20.25
C PRO A 184 4.07 5.40 -20.87
N GLY A 185 2.94 5.07 -20.27
CA GLY A 185 2.00 4.05 -20.73
C GLY A 185 2.50 2.62 -20.60
N SER A 186 3.54 2.36 -19.80
CA SER A 186 4.11 1.01 -19.65
C SER A 186 3.72 0.31 -18.35
N VAL A 187 3.12 1.00 -17.38
CA VAL A 187 2.78 0.41 -16.08
C VAL A 187 1.43 -0.26 -16.14
N ASP A 188 1.40 -1.56 -15.88
CA ASP A 188 0.16 -2.34 -15.87
C ASP A 188 -0.50 -2.33 -14.49
N VAL A 189 0.30 -2.33 -13.42
CA VAL A 189 -0.18 -2.14 -12.06
C VAL A 189 0.72 -1.14 -11.34
N LEU A 190 0.15 -0.02 -10.93
CA LEU A 190 0.83 0.95 -10.08
C LEU A 190 0.39 0.73 -8.63
N ILE A 191 1.31 0.72 -7.68
CA ILE A 191 1.01 0.67 -6.25
C ILE A 191 1.64 1.90 -5.60
N PHE A 192 0.86 2.61 -4.78
CA PHE A 192 1.35 3.77 -4.06
C PHE A 192 0.79 3.84 -2.64
N ASN A 193 1.70 3.77 -1.67
CA ASN A 193 1.45 4.22 -0.31
C ASN A 193 2.08 5.62 -0.15
N PRO A 194 1.33 6.72 -0.40
CA PRO A 194 1.90 8.06 -0.38
C PRO A 194 2.33 8.50 1.02
N PRO A 195 3.18 9.54 1.14
CA PRO A 195 3.23 10.33 2.37
C PRO A 195 1.91 11.08 2.53
N TYR A 196 0.99 10.56 3.32
CA TYR A 196 -0.40 11.07 3.43
C TYR A 196 -0.66 11.94 4.66
N VAL A 197 0.34 12.16 5.52
CA VAL A 197 0.17 12.94 6.76
C VAL A 197 0.23 14.44 6.44
N PRO A 198 -0.79 15.23 6.82
CA PRO A 198 -0.74 16.68 6.61
C PRO A 198 0.43 17.33 7.35
N THR A 199 1.24 18.11 6.62
CA THR A 199 2.35 18.89 7.16
C THR A 199 2.30 20.32 6.61
N PRO A 200 2.89 21.31 7.30
CA PRO A 200 2.91 22.69 6.80
C PRO A 200 3.58 22.83 5.43
N ASP A 201 4.67 22.08 5.23
CA ASP A 201 5.46 22.08 4.00
C ASP A 201 5.86 20.65 3.64
N LEU A 202 6.16 20.41 2.36
CA LEU A 202 6.83 19.18 1.90
C LEU A 202 8.33 19.24 2.20
N PRO A 203 8.94 18.13 2.66
CA PRO A 203 10.39 18.02 2.72
C PRO A 203 10.98 18.16 1.31
N ALA A 204 12.11 18.87 1.20
CA ALA A 204 12.86 18.92 -0.05
C ALA A 204 13.29 17.51 -0.49
N LEU A 205 13.29 17.25 -1.79
CA LEU A 205 13.82 15.98 -2.29
C LEU A 205 15.34 15.95 -2.13
N PRO A 206 15.95 14.78 -1.84
CA PRO A 206 17.39 14.67 -1.69
C PRO A 206 18.11 15.07 -2.99
N GLY A 207 19.12 15.94 -2.88
CA GLY A 207 20.03 16.26 -3.96
C GLY A 207 21.05 15.14 -4.21
N ALA A 208 21.73 15.21 -5.36
CA ALA A 208 22.78 14.23 -5.70
C ALA A 208 23.96 14.22 -4.71
N ASP A 209 24.20 15.34 -4.03
CA ASP A 209 25.34 15.54 -3.12
C ASP A 209 25.00 15.25 -1.64
N ASP A 210 23.72 15.07 -1.30
CA ASP A 210 23.24 14.85 0.09
C ASP A 210 23.51 13.41 0.60
N VAL A 211 24.13 12.57 -0.23
CA VAL A 211 24.11 11.10 -0.13
C VAL A 211 25.18 10.51 0.81
N GLU A 212 26.18 11.29 1.22
CA GLU A 212 27.32 10.79 2.02
C GLU A 212 27.41 11.34 3.45
N GLN A 213 26.53 12.26 3.85
CA GLN A 213 26.56 12.85 5.18
C GLN A 213 25.65 12.08 6.14
N THR A 214 26.23 11.24 7.00
CA THR A 214 25.50 10.59 8.09
C THR A 214 25.36 11.57 9.26
N SER A 215 24.22 12.24 9.36
CA SER A 215 23.84 13.04 10.52
C SER A 215 22.40 12.74 10.91
N TYR A 216 22.08 12.90 12.18
CA TYR A 216 20.71 12.73 12.68
C TYR A 216 19.70 13.60 11.91
N GLU A 217 20.11 14.78 11.45
CA GLU A 217 19.27 15.68 10.65
C GLU A 217 18.96 15.10 9.27
N VAL A 218 19.95 14.50 8.60
CA VAL A 218 19.76 13.81 7.31
C VAL A 218 18.85 12.59 7.48
N ASP A 219 19.05 11.81 8.54
CA ASP A 219 18.27 10.60 8.80
C ASP A 219 16.80 10.94 9.09
N SER A 220 16.56 11.97 9.93
CA SER A 220 15.21 12.49 10.18
C SER A 220 14.55 13.08 8.93
N HIS A 221 15.34 13.72 8.05
CA HIS A 221 14.83 14.27 6.80
C HIS A 221 14.41 13.16 5.82
N LEU A 222 15.23 12.12 5.68
CA LEU A 222 14.91 10.95 4.87
C LEU A 222 13.65 10.23 5.37
N LEU A 223 13.47 10.13 6.69
CA LEU A 223 12.26 9.57 7.27
C LEU A 223 11.04 10.49 7.05
N ALA A 224 11.21 11.82 7.07
CA ALA A 224 10.12 12.75 6.81
C ALA A 224 9.50 12.58 5.41
N LEU A 225 10.31 12.22 4.41
CA LEU A 225 9.84 11.95 3.04
C LEU A 225 8.81 10.82 2.96
N SER A 226 8.76 9.90 3.94
CA SER A 226 7.84 8.77 3.90
C SER A 226 6.44 9.07 4.44
N TYR A 227 6.27 10.13 5.23
CA TYR A 227 4.98 10.46 5.83
C TYR A 227 4.49 11.88 5.53
N ALA A 228 5.38 12.86 5.35
CA ALA A 228 5.00 14.27 5.19
C ALA A 228 4.41 14.56 3.81
N GLY A 229 3.09 14.77 3.76
CA GLY A 229 2.32 14.94 2.53
C GLY A 229 1.97 16.38 2.17
N GLY A 230 2.44 17.37 2.93
CA GLY A 230 2.13 18.79 2.71
C GLY A 230 0.67 19.12 3.01
N ALA A 231 0.14 20.12 2.30
CA ALA A 231 -1.25 20.57 2.45
C ALA A 231 -2.25 19.42 2.29
N ASP A 232 -3.10 19.24 3.31
CA ASP A 232 -4.08 18.14 3.43
C ASP A 232 -3.49 16.71 3.28
N GLY A 233 -2.15 16.58 3.33
CA GLY A 233 -1.45 15.33 3.08
C GLY A 233 -1.53 14.86 1.62
N MET A 234 -1.75 15.78 0.68
CA MET A 234 -2.09 15.45 -0.71
C MET A 234 -1.13 15.99 -1.76
N GLU A 235 -0.15 16.82 -1.43
CA GLU A 235 0.69 17.47 -2.46
C GLU A 235 1.45 16.44 -3.34
N THR A 236 2.01 15.40 -2.72
CA THR A 236 2.69 14.31 -3.45
C THR A 236 1.68 13.41 -4.18
N THR A 237 0.56 13.10 -3.52
CA THR A 237 -0.51 12.26 -4.09
C THR A 237 -1.13 12.90 -5.33
N ASP A 238 -1.40 14.20 -5.28
CA ASP A 238 -1.99 14.98 -6.37
C ASP A 238 -1.10 14.99 -7.61
N ARG A 239 0.21 15.15 -7.42
CA ARG A 239 1.19 15.07 -8.52
C ARG A 239 1.17 13.70 -9.21
N LEU A 240 1.04 12.62 -8.45
CA LEU A 240 0.93 11.28 -9.05
C LEU A 240 -0.43 11.13 -9.77
N LEU A 241 -1.53 11.58 -9.16
CA LEU A 241 -2.86 11.49 -9.74
C LEU A 241 -2.94 12.22 -11.08
N ASP A 242 -2.34 13.41 -11.20
CA ASP A 242 -2.34 14.18 -12.46
C ASP A 242 -1.57 13.47 -13.59
N GLU A 243 -0.54 12.68 -13.24
CA GLU A 243 0.25 11.91 -14.22
C GLU A 243 -0.28 10.50 -14.49
N LEU A 244 -1.22 9.99 -13.68
CA LEU A 244 -1.80 8.65 -13.85
C LEU A 244 -2.22 8.32 -15.28
N PRO A 245 -2.87 9.24 -16.03
CA PRO A 245 -3.24 8.99 -17.42
C PRO A 245 -2.06 8.67 -18.35
N ASN A 246 -0.88 9.22 -18.04
CA ASN A 246 0.36 9.05 -18.80
C ASN A 246 1.19 7.86 -18.30
N ILE A 247 1.06 7.48 -17.02
CA ILE A 247 1.81 6.36 -16.42
C ILE A 247 1.22 5.01 -16.85
N LEU A 248 -0.10 4.87 -16.68
CA LEU A 248 -0.79 3.59 -16.82
C LEU A 248 -0.92 3.17 -18.28
N SER A 249 -0.68 1.88 -18.52
CA SER A 249 -1.02 1.17 -19.76
C SER A 249 -2.45 1.50 -20.18
N LYS A 250 -2.62 1.86 -21.46
CA LYS A 250 -3.92 2.29 -21.99
C LYS A 250 -4.96 1.16 -22.00
N ASP A 251 -4.51 -0.07 -22.23
CA ASP A 251 -5.39 -1.20 -22.47
C ASP A 251 -5.73 -1.99 -21.20
N ARG A 252 -4.80 -2.03 -20.23
CA ARG A 252 -4.94 -2.93 -19.06
C ARG A 252 -4.48 -2.34 -17.73
N GLY A 253 -4.06 -1.07 -17.71
CA GLY A 253 -3.48 -0.43 -16.53
C GLY A 253 -4.47 -0.25 -15.38
N CYS A 254 -4.02 -0.56 -14.16
CA CYS A 254 -4.69 -0.18 -12.92
C CYS A 254 -3.72 0.40 -11.89
N ALA A 255 -4.25 1.10 -10.88
CA ALA A 255 -3.49 1.64 -9.78
C ALA A 255 -4.18 1.34 -8.44
N TYR A 256 -3.39 1.08 -7.40
CA TYR A 256 -3.81 0.97 -6.01
C TYR A 256 -3.18 2.12 -5.22
N ILE A 257 -4.01 3.02 -4.69
CA ILE A 257 -3.54 4.19 -3.96
C ILE A 257 -4.16 4.19 -2.56
N LEU A 258 -3.31 4.29 -1.54
CA LEU A 258 -3.74 4.43 -0.16
C LEU A 258 -4.10 5.88 0.17
N LEU A 259 -5.19 6.07 0.90
CA LEU A 259 -5.67 7.36 1.38
C LEU A 259 -6.14 7.22 2.84
N CYS A 260 -5.92 8.25 3.64
CA CYS A 260 -6.56 8.41 4.94
C CYS A 260 -7.85 9.23 4.83
N ALA A 261 -8.62 9.31 5.92
CA ALA A 261 -9.87 10.08 5.95
C ALA A 261 -9.67 11.57 5.63
N GLN A 262 -8.54 12.15 6.05
CA GLN A 262 -8.23 13.56 5.83
C GLN A 262 -7.95 13.89 4.37
N ASN A 263 -7.51 12.90 3.58
CA ASN A 263 -7.29 13.05 2.14
C ASN A 263 -8.60 13.12 1.33
N LYS A 264 -9.77 13.08 1.99
CA LYS A 264 -11.11 13.16 1.38
C LYS A 264 -11.29 12.19 0.19
N PRO A 265 -11.27 10.86 0.43
CA PRO A 265 -11.25 9.87 -0.65
C PRO A 265 -12.35 9.99 -1.71
N GLU A 266 -13.56 10.45 -1.34
CA GLU A 266 -14.63 10.65 -2.34
C GLU A 266 -14.32 11.81 -3.29
N GLU A 267 -13.73 12.91 -2.81
CA GLU A 267 -13.29 14.03 -3.66
C GLU A 267 -12.15 13.58 -4.59
N VAL A 268 -11.25 12.73 -4.09
CA VAL A 268 -10.17 12.13 -4.91
C VAL A 268 -10.75 11.27 -6.02
N LYS A 269 -11.77 10.46 -5.75
CA LYS A 269 -12.45 9.65 -6.78
C LYS A 269 -13.11 10.51 -7.84
N ASP A 270 -13.82 11.56 -7.43
CA ASP A 270 -14.46 12.50 -8.35
C ASP A 270 -13.43 13.18 -9.26
N ARG A 271 -12.29 13.60 -8.69
CA ARG A 271 -11.16 14.14 -9.47
C ARG A 271 -10.62 13.10 -10.45
N VAL A 272 -10.35 11.87 -10.03
CA VAL A 272 -9.83 10.81 -10.91
C VAL A 272 -10.75 10.57 -12.11
N MET A 273 -12.06 10.51 -11.89
CA MET A 273 -13.04 10.36 -12.97
C MET A 273 -13.06 11.55 -13.95
N SER A 274 -12.58 12.73 -13.53
CA SER A 274 -12.46 13.92 -14.39
C SER A 274 -11.16 13.96 -15.21
N LEU A 275 -10.13 13.22 -14.81
CA LEU A 275 -8.81 13.21 -15.48
C LEU A 275 -8.80 12.45 -16.80
N ASP A 276 -9.59 11.37 -16.90
CA ASP A 276 -9.72 10.55 -18.09
C ASP A 276 -11.11 9.92 -18.12
N MET A 277 -11.86 10.11 -19.22
CA MET A 277 -13.21 9.56 -19.36
C MET A 277 -13.28 8.03 -19.32
N ASN A 278 -12.14 7.35 -19.50
CA ASN A 278 -12.05 5.89 -19.41
C ASN A 278 -11.71 5.40 -18.00
N PHE A 279 -11.40 6.29 -17.06
CA PHE A 279 -11.11 5.87 -15.70
C PHE A 279 -12.38 5.48 -14.94
N SER A 280 -12.29 4.32 -14.30
CA SER A 280 -13.17 3.88 -13.24
C SER A 280 -12.40 3.87 -11.92
N VAL A 281 -13.09 4.12 -10.82
CA VAL A 281 -12.48 4.13 -9.49
C VAL A 281 -13.43 3.61 -8.44
N GLU A 282 -12.92 2.81 -7.50
CA GLU A 282 -13.68 2.36 -6.34
C GLU A 282 -12.78 2.13 -5.12
N THR A 283 -13.38 2.11 -3.92
CA THR A 283 -12.67 1.67 -2.71
C THR A 283 -12.68 0.15 -2.64
N VAL A 284 -11.51 -0.47 -2.64
CA VAL A 284 -11.32 -1.94 -2.60
C VAL A 284 -10.80 -2.45 -1.25
N GLY A 285 -10.25 -1.55 -0.42
CA GLY A 285 -9.73 -1.89 0.91
C GLY A 285 -10.08 -0.83 1.95
N THR A 286 -10.29 -1.23 3.21
CA THR A 286 -10.47 -0.30 4.33
C THR A 286 -10.05 -0.91 5.67
N SER A 287 -9.44 -0.11 6.54
CA SER A 287 -9.10 -0.52 7.93
C SER A 287 -10.33 -0.68 8.85
N GLY A 288 -11.55 -0.39 8.36
CA GLY A 288 -12.81 -0.66 9.06
C GLY A 288 -13.35 0.53 9.88
N LYS A 289 -14.25 0.23 10.83
CA LYS A 289 -15.06 1.22 11.60
C LYS A 289 -14.48 1.58 12.98
N LYS A 290 -13.20 1.36 13.26
CA LYS A 290 -12.61 1.96 14.48
C LYS A 290 -12.71 3.48 14.30
N ALA A 291 -13.61 4.10 15.07
CA ALA A 291 -13.96 5.51 14.96
C ALA A 291 -12.71 6.35 15.30
N GLY A 292 -12.10 6.94 14.27
CA GLY A 292 -10.90 7.74 14.42
C GLY A 292 -10.56 8.49 13.13
N TRP A 293 -9.63 9.44 13.28
CA TRP A 293 -9.08 10.29 12.23
C TRP A 293 -8.22 9.50 11.22
N GLU A 294 -7.94 8.22 11.53
CA GLU A 294 -7.03 7.31 10.81
C GLU A 294 -7.77 6.26 9.96
N LYS A 295 -8.99 6.54 9.48
CA LYS A 295 -9.67 5.58 8.60
C LYS A 295 -8.93 5.51 7.27
N LEU A 296 -8.18 4.43 7.08
CA LEU A 296 -7.45 4.13 5.86
C LEU A 296 -8.36 3.47 4.83
N GLN A 297 -8.14 3.82 3.56
CA GLN A 297 -8.83 3.29 2.41
C GLN A 297 -7.83 3.06 1.28
N ILE A 298 -8.04 2.01 0.51
CA ILE A 298 -7.32 1.80 -0.75
C ILE A 298 -8.34 1.97 -1.86
N ILE A 299 -8.06 2.91 -2.76
CA ILE A 299 -8.80 3.04 -4.00
C ILE A 299 -8.09 2.26 -5.10
N ARG A 300 -8.87 1.58 -5.93
CA ARG A 300 -8.42 1.02 -7.19
C ARG A 300 -8.91 1.91 -8.32
N ILE A 301 -8.00 2.33 -9.18
CA ILE A 301 -8.28 3.09 -10.41
C ILE A 301 -7.95 2.19 -11.59
N TRP A 302 -8.77 2.13 -12.63
CA TRP A 302 -8.49 1.32 -13.82
C TRP A 302 -9.13 1.88 -15.08
N ARG A 303 -8.65 1.42 -16.24
CA ARG A 303 -9.30 1.58 -17.55
C ARG A 303 -9.97 0.27 -17.99
#